data_AF-A0A7G8FXE5-F1
#
_entry.id   AF-A0A7G8FXE5-F1
#
_cell.length_a   1.000
_cell.length_b   1.000
_cell.length_c   1.000
_cell.angle_alpha   90.00
_cell.angle_beta   90.00
_cell.angle_gamma   90.00
#
_symmetry.space_group_name_H-M   'P 1'
#
loop_
_entity.id
_entity.type
_entity.pdbx_description
1 polymer ?
#
loop_
_entity_poly.entity_id
_entity_poly.type
_entity_poly.pdbx_seq_one_letter_code
_entity_poly.pdbx_strand_id
1 'polypeptide(L)' 'MRRLEQVAALVVAAGLALVSYWLFFSWAGGGGTRERRVDPSPAPQVSLPVKAPLSL' A
#
# COMPACT_ATOMS: atom_id res chain seq x y z
N MET A 1 -35.59 26.45 1.41
CA MET A 1 -34.26 26.79 1.98
C MET A 1 -33.56 25.57 2.62
N ARG A 2 -34.21 24.80 3.49
CA ARG A 2 -33.58 23.77 4.34
C ARG A 2 -32.94 22.55 3.65
N ARG A 3 -33.34 22.23 2.41
CA ARG A 3 -32.74 21.12 1.64
C ARG A 3 -31.30 21.42 1.23
N LEU A 4 -30.97 22.68 0.94
CA LEU A 4 -29.63 23.06 0.52
C LEU A 4 -28.63 22.95 1.68
N GLU A 5 -29.04 23.33 2.88
CA GLU A 5 -28.26 23.15 4.11
C GLU A 5 -28.03 21.68 4.44
N GLN A 6 -29.03 20.81 4.26
CA GLN A 6 -28.86 19.36 4.45
C GLN A 6 -27.90 18.75 3.43
N VAL A 7 -27.97 19.17 2.16
CA VAL A 7 -27.04 18.72 1.13
C VAL A 7 -25.62 19.18 1.47
N ALA A 8 -25.44 20.44 1.87
CA ALA A 8 -24.15 20.94 2.33
C ALA A 8 -23.62 20.14 3.54
N ALA A 9 -24.47 19.84 4.53
CA ALA A 9 -24.09 19.02 5.67
C ALA A 9 -23.70 17.60 5.28
N LEU A 10 -24.40 16.98 4.32
CA LEU A 10 -24.05 15.66 3.79
C LEU A 10 -22.74 15.67 3.01
N VAL A 11 -22.48 16.71 2.21
CA VAL A 11 -21.22 16.87 1.47
C VAL A 11 -20.04 17.08 2.43
N VAL A 12 -20.22 17.91 3.45
CA VAL A 12 -19.20 18.13 4.51
C VAL A 12 -18.95 16.85 5.28
N ALA A 13 -20.00 16.14 5.71
CA ALA A 13 -19.85 14.88 6.44
C ALA A 13 -19.18 13.79 5.60
N ALA A 14 -19.61 13.61 4.34
CA ALA A 14 -19.02 12.64 3.43
C ALA A 14 -17.57 12.99 3.08
N GLY A 15 -17.29 14.28 2.86
CA GLY A 15 -15.94 14.79 2.59
C GLY A 15 -15.00 14.57 3.77
N LEU A 16 -15.40 14.96 4.98
CA LEU A 16 -14.61 14.69 6.18
C LEU A 16 -14.41 13.19 6.40
N ALA A 17 -15.46 12.38 6.25
CA ALA A 17 -15.35 10.94 6.44
C ALA A 17 -14.34 10.29 5.46
N LEU A 18 -14.41 10.64 4.18
CA LEU A 18 -13.48 10.12 3.16
C LEU A 18 -12.04 10.59 3.40
N VAL A 19 -11.84 11.88 3.69
CA VAL A 19 -10.49 12.45 3.93
C VAL A 19 -9.88 11.88 5.20
N SER A 20 -10.64 11.79 6.29
CA SER A 20 -10.19 11.19 7.55
C SER A 20 -9.87 9.70 7.37
N TYR A 21 -10.70 8.96 6.64
CA TYR A 21 -10.43 7.57 6.29
C TYR A 21 -9.13 7.42 5.49
N TRP A 22 -8.94 8.25 4.46
CA TRP A 22 -7.72 8.23 3.64
C TRP A 22 -6.48 8.64 4.42
N LEU A 23 -6.57 9.63 5.30
CA LEU A 23 -5.46 10.07 6.14
C LEU A 23 -5.10 8.98 7.15
N PHE A 24 -6.09 8.42 7.84
CA PHE A 24 -5.88 7.30 8.75
C PHE A 24 -5.25 6.11 8.02
N PHE A 25 -5.70 5.81 6.80
CA PHE A 25 -5.12 4.74 6.00
C PHE A 25 -3.71 5.08 5.48
N SER A 26 -3.43 6.34 5.16
CA SER A 26 -2.07 6.79 4.79
C SER A 26 -1.11 6.66 5.97
N TRP A 27 -1.60 6.71 7.21
CA TRP A 27 -0.81 6.46 8.41
C TRP A 27 -0.74 4.96 8.76
N ALA A 28 -1.85 4.24 8.65
CA ALA A 28 -1.93 2.79 8.90
C ALA A 28 -1.23 1.95 7.81
N GLY A 29 -1.15 2.46 6.58
CA GLY A 29 -0.46 1.84 5.43
C GLY A 29 0.91 2.47 5.10
N GLY A 30 1.17 3.72 5.52
CA GLY A 30 2.43 4.43 5.27
C GLY A 30 3.40 4.50 6.46
N GLY A 31 2.95 4.21 7.69
CA GLY A 31 3.79 4.19 8.90
C GLY A 31 4.28 2.80 9.32
N GLY A 32 3.80 1.73 8.66
CA GLY A 32 3.99 0.34 9.09
C GLY A 32 4.44 -0.64 7.99
N THR A 33 4.72 -0.19 6.77
CA THR A 33 5.35 -1.05 5.74
C THR A 33 6.86 -1.18 5.98
N ARG A 34 7.22 -1.56 7.21
CA ARG A 34 8.49 -2.23 7.54
C ARG A 34 8.29 -3.73 7.80
N GLU A 35 7.11 -4.30 7.55
CA GLU A 35 6.89 -5.75 7.64
C GLU A 35 5.84 -6.27 6.65
N ARG A 36 6.06 -6.03 5.36
CA ARG A 36 6.12 -7.15 4.44
C ARG A 36 7.28 -6.86 3.52
N ARG A 37 8.37 -7.59 3.72
CA ARG A 37 9.31 -7.91 2.66
C ARG A 37 8.53 -8.27 1.41
N VAL A 38 8.37 -7.29 0.54
CA VAL A 38 8.76 -7.48 -0.85
C VAL A 38 10.08 -6.71 -0.96
N ASP A 39 11.14 -7.13 -0.27
CA ASP A 39 12.12 -8.00 -0.93
C ASP A 39 11.46 -8.69 -2.13
N PRO A 40 11.63 -8.18 -3.37
CA PRO A 40 11.76 -9.13 -4.46
C PRO A 40 12.96 -9.99 -4.04
N SER A 41 12.72 -11.04 -3.25
CA SER A 41 13.72 -12.06 -3.03
C SER A 41 14.18 -12.41 -4.43
N PRO A 42 15.45 -12.15 -4.79
CA PRO A 42 15.97 -12.59 -6.06
C PRO A 42 16.17 -14.09 -5.90
N ALA A 43 15.08 -14.84 -6.00
CA ALA A 43 15.11 -16.27 -6.15
C ALA A 43 13.81 -16.69 -6.85
N PRO A 44 13.93 -17.15 -8.08
CA PRO A 44 14.31 -18.53 -8.24
C PRO A 44 15.82 -18.56 -8.31
N GLN A 45 16.41 -19.16 -7.28
CA GLN A 45 17.58 -19.97 -7.48
C GLN A 45 17.17 -21.02 -8.53
N VAL A 46 17.23 -20.64 -9.80
CA VAL A 46 17.44 -21.59 -10.87
C VAL A 46 18.81 -22.14 -10.54
N SER A 47 18.76 -23.26 -9.82
CA SER A 47 19.84 -24.22 -9.75
C SER A 47 20.14 -24.60 -11.19
N LEU A 48 20.96 -23.81 -11.86
CA LEU A 48 21.77 -24.31 -12.94
C LEU A 48 22.93 -24.99 -12.23
N PRO A 49 23.02 -26.34 -12.24
CA PRO A 49 24.31 -26.96 -12.10
C PRO A 49 25.07 -26.58 -13.37
N VAL A 50 25.61 -25.36 -13.45
CA VAL A 50 26.63 -25.04 -14.45
C VAL A 50 27.92 -25.68 -13.94
N LYS A 51 27.93 -27.00 -14.15
CA LYS A 51 29.07 -27.86 -14.37
C LYS A 51 30.38 -27.09 -14.35
N ALA A 52 31.17 -27.31 -13.29
CA ALA A 52 32.59 -27.04 -13.33
C ALA A 52 33.18 -27.65 -14.62
N PRO A 53 34.08 -26.93 -15.28
CA PRO A 53 35.37 -27.55 -15.46
C PRO A 53 36.44 -26.71 -14.78
N LEU A 54 37.02 -27.34 -13.78
CA LEU A 54 38.39 -27.16 -13.37
C LEU A 54 39.28 -27.32 -14.62
N SER A 55 39.60 -26.21 -15.28
CA SER A 55 40.63 -26.19 -16.32
C SER A 55 41.95 -25.86 -15.63
N LEU A 56 42.75 -26.92 -15.55
CA LEU A 56 44.15 -26.98 -15.13
C LEU A 56 45.02 -25.97 -15.88
#